data_AF-A0A523NEW2-F1
#
_entry.id   AF-A0A523NEW2-F1
#
_cell.length_a   1.000
_cell.length_b   1.000
_cell.length_c   1.000
_cell.angle_alpha   90.00
_cell.angle_beta   90.00
_cell.angle_gamma   90.00
#
_symmetry.space_group_name_H-M   'P 1'
#
loop_
_entity.id
_entity.type
_entity.pdbx_description
1 polymer ?
#
loop_
_entity_poly.entity_id
_entity_poly.type
_entity_poly.pdbx_seq_one_letter_code
_entity_poly.pdbx_strand_id
1 'polypeptide(L)'
;VAYLGVLCHPDLAYGLSGHLNGSFPEPLIIEGDSQNWDVLVVAHELGHNFGAPHTHAVAPPIDLCAFGECIVDPDTMTVEGTIMSYCHLCLGGLVNVNLFFHDRMLDEQIHPYLATNPCALSLENIQIVNQPLSQIVCTGDLVTLSVTATANVPLTFQWRMNGVDIPNATNPNFLIAPFGADDVGVYDVVVIGECSSLVSNLVFLLIDDCICESIVITGQPASQIICEGDDVIFTSSVNTNVPVTYQWRKNNVNIPGATGGVYQIAAVDVTDAGTYDVIVTGPCTTAQSSPAQLTVDTDPSCNPNGDVCEGCFTIGDGVFVSTTSDNAPNLDQTTCAIDATIPEWLCYTPSCTGDATASLCGSPATTAFRTTLAVFNSCGGVELACDTGSCGIHSVVTWDVEAGVTYYIRVSGLEGADGAYILDMTCSEVAPCPADLDGDGNVGINDFLDLLGQWGTDPGGPPDFDGDGDVGINDFLFLLGEWGPC
;
A
#
# COMPACT_ATOMS: atom_id res chain seq x y z
N VAL A 1 -55.74 -49.44 15.02
CA VAL A 1 -54.50 -50.20 14.76
C VAL A 1 -53.31 -49.26 14.76
N ALA A 2 -52.40 -49.47 15.69
CA ALA A 2 -51.10 -48.83 15.80
C ALA A 2 -50.05 -49.92 16.09
N TYR A 3 -48.80 -49.66 15.73
CA TYR A 3 -47.70 -50.56 16.08
C TYR A 3 -47.22 -50.29 17.51
N LEU A 4 -46.61 -51.29 18.13
CA LEU A 4 -46.15 -51.19 19.51
C LEU A 4 -44.80 -50.46 19.59
N GLY A 5 -44.73 -49.40 20.40
CA GLY A 5 -43.50 -48.71 20.76
C GLY A 5 -42.84 -47.96 19.59
N VAL A 6 -43.64 -47.36 18.72
CA VAL A 6 -43.18 -46.72 17.49
C VAL A 6 -43.27 -45.20 17.48
N LEU A 7 -43.47 -44.55 18.64
CA LEU A 7 -43.69 -43.10 18.73
C LEU A 7 -42.60 -42.26 18.03
N CYS A 8 -41.34 -42.71 18.03
CA CYS A 8 -40.22 -42.05 17.35
C CYS A 8 -39.78 -42.72 16.04
N HIS A 9 -40.51 -43.73 15.58
CA HIS A 9 -40.13 -44.48 14.38
C HIS A 9 -40.47 -43.66 13.13
N PRO A 10 -39.52 -43.44 12.20
CA PRO A 10 -39.71 -42.53 11.06
C PRO A 10 -40.91 -42.89 10.18
N ASP A 11 -41.19 -44.18 10.03
CA ASP A 11 -42.24 -44.68 9.13
C ASP A 11 -43.49 -45.25 9.82
N LEU A 12 -43.47 -45.43 11.14
CA LEU A 12 -44.49 -46.20 11.87
C LEU A 12 -45.17 -45.42 13.01
N ALA A 13 -44.74 -44.19 13.29
CA ALA A 13 -45.26 -43.32 14.36
C ALA A 13 -46.68 -42.77 14.10
N TYR A 14 -47.63 -43.64 13.76
CA TYR A 14 -49.02 -43.26 13.54
C TYR A 14 -49.97 -44.37 14.01
N GLY A 15 -51.18 -43.96 14.42
CA GLY A 15 -52.28 -44.87 14.75
C GLY A 15 -53.48 -44.63 13.84
N LEU A 16 -54.18 -45.69 13.48
CA LEU A 16 -55.40 -45.64 12.67
C LEU A 16 -56.60 -46.07 13.51
N SER A 17 -57.50 -45.14 13.81
CA SER A 17 -58.78 -45.45 14.47
C SER A 17 -59.90 -45.52 13.42
N GLY A 18 -60.68 -46.60 13.44
CA GLY A 18 -61.87 -46.74 12.62
C GLY A 18 -63.15 -46.41 13.39
N HIS A 19 -64.26 -46.19 12.69
CA HIS A 19 -65.58 -45.97 13.30
C HIS A 19 -65.66 -44.76 14.24
N LEU A 20 -64.92 -43.69 13.96
CA LEU A 20 -64.99 -42.43 14.70
C LEU A 20 -66.22 -41.62 14.29
N ASN A 21 -66.89 -40.98 15.26
CA ASN A 21 -68.00 -40.06 15.03
C ASN A 21 -67.58 -38.57 15.05
N GLY A 22 -66.33 -38.28 15.40
CA GLY A 22 -65.81 -36.93 15.61
C GLY A 22 -66.31 -36.28 16.92
N SER A 23 -66.69 -37.07 17.92
CA SER A 23 -67.32 -36.61 19.16
C SER A 23 -66.38 -36.77 20.36
N PHE A 24 -65.93 -35.65 20.93
CA PHE A 24 -65.07 -35.61 22.12
C PHE A 24 -65.78 -34.80 23.21
N PRO A 25 -66.66 -35.41 24.01
CA PRO A 25 -67.46 -34.67 24.99
C PRO A 25 -66.58 -34.07 26.09
N GLU A 26 -66.86 -32.81 26.46
CA GLU A 26 -66.21 -32.11 27.57
C GLU A 26 -67.26 -31.49 28.51
N PRO A 27 -67.32 -31.87 29.81
CA PRO A 27 -66.54 -32.93 30.44
C PRO A 27 -66.91 -34.32 29.91
N LEU A 28 -66.05 -35.32 30.16
CA LEU A 28 -66.38 -36.71 29.84
C LEU A 28 -67.74 -37.08 30.46
N ILE A 29 -68.60 -37.70 29.65
CA ILE A 29 -69.90 -38.18 30.12
C ILE A 29 -69.65 -39.40 31.02
N ILE A 30 -70.62 -39.68 31.91
CA ILE A 30 -70.67 -40.84 32.81
C ILE A 30 -69.96 -42.06 32.20
N GLU A 31 -69.08 -42.70 32.97
CA GLU A 31 -68.34 -43.88 32.54
C GLU A 31 -69.27 -44.92 31.88
N GLY A 32 -68.86 -45.40 30.72
CA GLY A 32 -69.64 -46.33 29.91
C GLY A 32 -70.59 -45.73 28.87
N ASP A 33 -70.70 -44.41 28.76
CA ASP A 33 -71.50 -43.79 27.69
C ASP A 33 -70.88 -44.06 26.30
N SER A 34 -71.72 -44.48 25.35
CA SER A 34 -71.36 -44.71 23.94
C SER A 34 -70.67 -43.52 23.27
N GLN A 35 -70.91 -42.29 23.72
CA GLN A 35 -70.28 -41.07 23.21
C GLN A 35 -68.79 -40.96 23.57
N ASN A 36 -68.29 -41.75 24.52
CA ASN A 36 -66.88 -41.81 24.88
C ASN A 36 -66.05 -42.70 23.92
N TRP A 37 -66.68 -43.34 22.93
CA TRP A 37 -66.03 -44.26 21.99
C TRP A 37 -64.78 -43.65 21.32
N ASP A 38 -64.92 -42.46 20.75
CA ASP A 38 -63.85 -41.81 20.01
C ASP A 38 -62.65 -41.48 20.91
N VAL A 39 -62.91 -41.04 22.16
CA VAL A 39 -61.87 -40.80 23.17
C VAL A 39 -61.15 -42.10 23.53
N LEU A 40 -61.91 -43.17 23.80
CA LEU A 40 -61.35 -44.47 24.17
C LEU A 40 -60.45 -45.01 23.07
N VAL A 41 -60.95 -45.09 21.83
CA VAL A 41 -60.20 -45.72 20.73
C VAL A 41 -58.95 -44.90 20.37
N VAL A 42 -59.04 -43.56 20.38
CA VAL A 42 -57.86 -42.71 20.16
C VAL A 42 -56.82 -42.93 21.26
N ALA A 43 -57.24 -42.95 22.53
CA ALA A 43 -56.34 -43.22 23.65
C ALA A 43 -55.73 -44.63 23.58
N HIS A 44 -56.50 -45.63 23.16
CA HIS A 44 -56.05 -47.01 22.97
C HIS A 44 -54.93 -47.09 21.92
N GLU A 45 -55.14 -46.51 20.74
CA GLU A 45 -54.14 -46.51 19.68
C GLU A 45 -52.90 -45.70 20.07
N LEU A 46 -53.08 -44.63 20.83
CA LEU A 46 -51.98 -43.86 21.38
C LEU A 46 -51.15 -44.69 22.37
N GLY A 47 -51.79 -45.49 23.21
CA GLY A 47 -51.13 -46.41 24.15
C GLY A 47 -50.13 -47.35 23.47
N HIS A 48 -50.49 -47.93 22.32
CA HIS A 48 -49.59 -48.77 21.53
C HIS A 48 -48.34 -48.01 21.09
N ASN A 49 -48.46 -46.76 20.63
CA ASN A 49 -47.28 -45.95 20.26
C ASN A 49 -46.32 -45.73 21.43
N PHE A 50 -46.86 -45.63 22.66
CA PHE A 50 -46.08 -45.56 23.90
C PHE A 50 -45.65 -46.93 24.45
N GLY A 51 -45.77 -48.00 23.66
CA GLY A 51 -45.27 -49.32 24.03
C GLY A 51 -46.22 -50.16 24.88
N ALA A 52 -47.47 -49.72 25.11
CA ALA A 52 -48.46 -50.53 25.83
C ALA A 52 -49.06 -51.60 24.92
N PRO A 53 -48.90 -52.91 25.21
CA PRO A 53 -49.67 -53.95 24.54
C PRO A 53 -51.12 -53.97 25.06
N HIS A 54 -51.97 -54.82 24.47
CA HIS A 54 -53.28 -55.07 25.04
C HIS A 54 -53.18 -55.71 26.43
N THR A 55 -54.10 -55.39 27.33
CA THR A 55 -54.14 -55.88 28.72
C THR A 55 -54.15 -57.40 28.85
N HIS A 56 -54.76 -58.12 27.92
CA HIS A 56 -54.77 -59.59 27.88
C HIS A 56 -53.43 -60.21 27.44
N ALA A 57 -52.55 -59.43 26.79
CA ALA A 57 -51.25 -59.89 26.29
C ALA A 57 -50.13 -59.71 27.33
N VAL A 58 -50.46 -59.15 28.50
CA VAL A 58 -49.52 -58.95 29.60
C VAL A 58 -49.47 -60.19 30.48
N ALA A 59 -48.34 -60.43 31.16
CA ALA A 59 -48.15 -61.61 32.00
C ALA A 59 -48.05 -61.22 33.48
N PRO A 60 -48.92 -61.73 34.37
CA PRO A 60 -50.22 -62.36 34.05
C PRO A 60 -51.17 -61.35 33.35
N PRO A 61 -52.19 -61.83 32.61
CA PRO A 61 -53.16 -60.94 31.96
C PRO A 61 -53.85 -60.04 32.97
N ILE A 62 -54.01 -58.76 32.62
CA ILE A 62 -54.74 -57.79 33.47
C ILE A 62 -56.24 -58.04 33.38
N ASP A 63 -56.72 -58.37 32.18
CA ASP A 63 -58.06 -58.88 31.95
C ASP A 63 -57.98 -60.03 30.93
N LEU A 64 -59.09 -60.73 30.75
CA LEU A 64 -59.20 -61.86 29.83
C LEU A 64 -60.13 -61.54 28.65
N CYS A 65 -60.40 -60.25 28.42
CA CYS A 65 -61.28 -59.80 27.36
C CYS A 65 -60.59 -59.82 26.00
N ALA A 66 -60.08 -60.98 25.58
CA ALA A 66 -59.50 -61.18 24.26
C ALA A 66 -60.56 -61.77 23.31
N PHE A 67 -60.65 -61.27 22.08
CA PHE A 67 -61.49 -61.87 21.02
C PHE A 67 -62.98 -62.14 21.40
N GLY A 68 -63.53 -61.39 22.36
CA GLY A 68 -64.91 -61.58 22.86
C GLY A 68 -65.06 -62.59 24.00
N GLU A 69 -63.96 -63.07 24.58
CA GLU A 69 -63.96 -63.88 25.80
C GLU A 69 -64.33 -63.00 27.01
N CYS A 70 -65.60 -63.01 27.39
CA CYS A 70 -66.13 -62.17 28.47
C CYS A 70 -66.06 -62.89 29.82
N ILE A 71 -64.85 -63.28 30.21
CA ILE A 71 -64.63 -63.98 31.47
C ILE A 71 -64.83 -62.97 32.60
N VAL A 72 -65.75 -63.31 33.50
CA VAL A 72 -66.10 -62.49 34.66
C VAL A 72 -64.95 -62.55 35.66
N ASP A 73 -64.54 -61.39 36.15
CA ASP A 73 -63.60 -61.31 37.27
C ASP A 73 -64.22 -62.04 38.48
N PRO A 74 -63.54 -63.04 39.05
CA PRO A 74 -64.09 -63.87 40.12
C PRO A 74 -64.31 -63.10 41.44
N ASP A 75 -63.65 -61.95 41.64
CA ASP A 75 -63.73 -61.14 42.84
C ASP A 75 -64.80 -60.03 42.74
N THR A 76 -64.94 -59.39 41.58
CA THR A 76 -65.94 -58.33 41.38
C THR A 76 -67.25 -58.83 40.77
N MET A 77 -67.27 -60.05 40.23
CA MET A 77 -68.38 -60.62 39.46
C MET A 77 -68.81 -59.75 38.25
N THR A 78 -67.92 -58.89 37.76
CA THR A 78 -68.13 -58.02 36.60
C THR A 78 -67.10 -58.29 35.50
N VAL A 79 -67.39 -57.85 34.28
CA VAL A 79 -66.40 -57.81 33.19
C VAL A 79 -65.89 -56.38 33.14
N GLU A 80 -64.67 -56.15 33.60
CA GLU A 80 -64.07 -54.83 33.70
C GLU A 80 -62.71 -54.79 33.00
N GLY A 81 -62.51 -53.74 32.20
CA GLY A 81 -61.29 -53.47 31.48
C GLY A 81 -60.91 -52.00 31.55
N THR A 82 -59.72 -51.69 31.04
CA THR A 82 -59.17 -50.32 30.95
C THR A 82 -58.90 -49.95 29.50
N ILE A 83 -58.31 -48.78 29.22
CA ILE A 83 -58.14 -48.26 27.84
C ILE A 83 -57.55 -49.29 26.88
N MET A 84 -56.59 -50.13 27.30
CA MET A 84 -55.92 -51.13 26.46
C MET A 84 -56.66 -52.48 26.35
N SER A 85 -57.92 -52.54 26.78
CA SER A 85 -58.76 -53.74 26.81
C SER A 85 -59.77 -53.84 25.67
N TYR A 86 -60.22 -55.07 25.38
CA TYR A 86 -61.38 -55.31 24.51
C TYR A 86 -62.67 -55.69 25.27
N CYS A 87 -62.78 -55.42 26.58
CA CYS A 87 -64.02 -55.70 27.34
C CYS A 87 -65.26 -54.96 26.78
N HIS A 88 -65.08 -53.92 25.97
CA HIS A 88 -66.18 -53.28 25.24
C HIS A 88 -66.89 -54.20 24.22
N LEU A 89 -66.26 -55.30 23.80
CA LEU A 89 -66.87 -56.31 22.93
C LEU A 89 -67.87 -57.22 23.69
N CYS A 90 -67.89 -57.13 25.01
CA CYS A 90 -68.76 -57.91 25.87
C CYS A 90 -70.15 -57.30 26.04
N LEU A 91 -71.09 -58.10 26.53
CA LEU A 91 -72.41 -57.60 26.92
C LEU A 91 -72.24 -56.48 27.95
N GLY A 92 -72.77 -55.30 27.66
CA GLY A 92 -72.53 -54.06 28.45
C GLY A 92 -71.80 -52.98 27.66
N GLY A 93 -71.07 -53.34 26.59
CA GLY A 93 -70.40 -52.36 25.73
C GLY A 93 -69.36 -51.54 26.49
N LEU A 94 -69.36 -50.22 26.28
CA LEU A 94 -68.41 -49.32 26.93
C LEU A 94 -68.52 -49.25 28.45
N VAL A 95 -69.64 -49.68 29.05
CA VAL A 95 -69.78 -49.78 30.51
C VAL A 95 -68.74 -50.69 31.14
N ASN A 96 -68.19 -51.62 30.36
CA ASN A 96 -67.15 -52.55 30.81
C ASN A 96 -65.73 -51.95 30.70
N VAL A 97 -65.56 -50.69 30.29
CA VAL A 97 -64.25 -50.07 30.09
C VAL A 97 -64.13 -48.76 30.87
N ASN A 98 -63.20 -48.74 31.82
CA ASN A 98 -62.82 -47.54 32.53
C ASN A 98 -61.80 -46.72 31.73
N LEU A 99 -61.97 -45.39 31.68
CA LEU A 99 -61.17 -44.48 30.84
C LEU A 99 -59.85 -44.06 31.49
N PHE A 100 -59.08 -45.03 31.97
CA PHE A 100 -57.70 -44.85 32.42
C PHE A 100 -56.83 -45.98 31.88
N PHE A 101 -55.51 -45.80 31.91
CA PHE A 101 -54.57 -46.89 31.68
C PHE A 101 -54.33 -47.61 33.01
N HIS A 102 -54.51 -48.93 33.05
CA HIS A 102 -54.24 -49.71 34.27
C HIS A 102 -52.82 -49.44 34.80
N ASP A 103 -52.64 -49.38 36.13
CA ASP A 103 -51.35 -49.05 36.76
C ASP A 103 -50.20 -49.91 36.25
N ARG A 104 -50.42 -51.22 36.11
CA ARG A 104 -49.44 -52.13 35.47
C ARG A 104 -49.09 -51.77 34.02
N MET A 105 -50.01 -51.22 33.22
CA MET A 105 -49.67 -50.74 31.87
C MET A 105 -48.78 -49.50 31.94
N LEU A 106 -49.02 -48.62 32.90
CA LEU A 106 -48.19 -47.46 33.13
C LEU A 106 -46.79 -47.88 33.60
N ASP A 107 -46.71 -48.69 34.66
CA ASP A 107 -45.46 -49.01 35.34
C ASP A 107 -44.58 -50.01 34.60
N GLU A 108 -45.17 -50.98 33.90
CA GLU A 108 -44.42 -52.05 33.26
C GLU A 108 -44.16 -51.81 31.77
N GLN A 109 -44.89 -50.89 31.12
CA GLN A 109 -44.85 -50.72 29.66
C GLN A 109 -44.59 -49.26 29.27
N ILE A 110 -45.51 -48.34 29.58
CA ILE A 110 -45.46 -46.95 29.12
C ILE A 110 -44.29 -46.17 29.73
N HIS A 111 -44.14 -46.18 31.06
CA HIS A 111 -43.05 -45.45 31.73
C HIS A 111 -41.66 -46.00 31.35
N PRO A 112 -41.41 -47.32 31.32
CA PRO A 112 -40.15 -47.86 30.83
C PRO A 112 -39.85 -47.47 29.37
N TYR A 113 -40.85 -47.51 28.49
CA TYR A 113 -40.68 -47.11 27.09
C TYR A 113 -40.26 -45.64 26.97
N LEU A 114 -40.91 -44.75 27.72
CA LEU A 114 -40.56 -43.33 27.75
C LEU A 114 -39.15 -43.09 28.32
N ALA A 115 -38.76 -43.84 29.34
CA ALA A 115 -37.43 -43.72 29.94
C ALA A 115 -36.30 -44.12 28.96
N THR A 116 -36.55 -45.06 28.06
CA THR A 116 -35.60 -45.45 27.01
C THR A 116 -35.70 -44.63 25.73
N ASN A 117 -36.73 -43.78 25.60
CA ASN A 117 -36.97 -42.93 24.44
C ASN A 117 -37.21 -41.47 24.87
N PRO A 118 -36.24 -40.81 25.53
CA PRO A 118 -36.43 -39.47 26.11
C PRO A 118 -36.76 -38.40 25.05
N CYS A 119 -36.29 -38.62 23.82
CA CYS A 119 -36.56 -37.74 22.69
C CYS A 119 -38.01 -37.81 22.15
N ALA A 120 -38.83 -38.74 22.63
CA ALA A 120 -40.21 -38.89 22.20
C ALA A 120 -41.13 -37.73 22.63
N LEU A 121 -40.76 -37.04 23.71
CA LEU A 121 -41.52 -35.92 24.26
C LEU A 121 -40.67 -34.64 24.38
N SER A 122 -39.41 -34.67 23.94
CA SER A 122 -38.52 -33.51 24.00
C SER A 122 -38.83 -32.54 22.85
N LEU A 123 -39.51 -31.44 23.17
CA LEU A 123 -39.61 -30.28 22.28
C LEU A 123 -38.39 -29.38 22.51
N GLU A 124 -37.31 -29.66 21.78
CA GLU A 124 -36.15 -28.78 21.75
C GLU A 124 -36.41 -27.60 20.83
N ASN A 125 -36.15 -26.39 21.35
CA ASN A 125 -36.22 -25.17 20.56
C ASN A 125 -34.81 -24.63 20.33
N ILE A 126 -34.01 -25.36 19.56
CA ILE A 126 -32.68 -24.89 19.15
C ILE A 126 -32.85 -23.79 18.11
N GLN A 127 -32.29 -22.62 18.37
CA GLN A 127 -32.27 -21.47 17.47
C GLN A 127 -30.84 -20.95 17.33
N ILE A 128 -30.36 -20.75 16.10
CA ILE A 128 -29.12 -20.00 15.85
C ILE A 128 -29.47 -18.51 15.75
N VAL A 129 -29.02 -17.75 16.75
CA VAL A 129 -29.27 -16.30 16.87
C VAL A 129 -28.31 -15.51 16.00
N ASN A 130 -27.01 -15.86 16.04
CA ASN A 130 -25.98 -15.27 15.19
C ASN A 130 -25.29 -16.36 14.39
N GLN A 131 -25.36 -16.23 13.08
CA GLN A 131 -24.64 -17.08 12.15
C GLN A 131 -23.16 -16.69 12.10
N PRO A 132 -22.25 -17.64 11.83
CA PRO A 132 -20.89 -17.29 11.48
C PRO A 132 -20.85 -16.45 10.20
N LEU A 133 -19.75 -15.73 9.99
CA LEU A 133 -19.54 -14.89 8.83
C LEU A 133 -18.29 -15.34 8.06
N SER A 134 -18.36 -15.24 6.73
CA SER A 134 -17.20 -15.43 5.86
C SER A 134 -16.15 -14.36 6.12
N GLN A 135 -14.87 -14.73 6.03
CA GLN A 135 -13.74 -13.83 6.28
C GLN A 135 -12.65 -14.05 5.23
N ILE A 136 -11.95 -12.96 4.89
CA ILE A 136 -10.74 -12.94 4.07
C ILE A 136 -9.60 -12.59 5.04
N VAL A 137 -8.60 -13.46 5.16
CA VAL A 137 -7.61 -13.42 6.25
C VAL A 137 -6.20 -13.60 5.72
N CYS A 138 -5.26 -12.79 6.24
CA CYS A 138 -3.84 -12.91 5.97
C CYS A 138 -3.24 -14.24 6.46
N THR A 139 -2.27 -14.78 5.72
CA THR A 139 -1.45 -15.89 6.24
C THR A 139 -0.69 -15.46 7.49
N GLY A 140 -0.72 -16.26 8.54
CA GLY A 140 -0.01 -16.00 9.80
C GLY A 140 -0.85 -15.28 10.85
N ASP A 141 -1.93 -14.62 10.46
CA ASP A 141 -2.86 -13.97 11.38
C ASP A 141 -3.71 -15.00 12.13
N LEU A 142 -4.39 -14.55 13.18
CA LEU A 142 -5.42 -15.33 13.85
C LEU A 142 -6.79 -15.01 13.23
N VAL A 143 -7.65 -16.02 13.12
CA VAL A 143 -9.07 -15.85 12.76
C VAL A 143 -9.95 -16.61 13.74
N THR A 144 -11.10 -16.03 14.08
CA THR A 144 -12.12 -16.69 14.88
C THR A 144 -13.44 -16.74 14.11
N LEU A 145 -13.98 -17.94 13.94
CA LEU A 145 -15.37 -18.15 13.56
C LEU A 145 -16.22 -18.28 14.83
N SER A 146 -17.37 -17.61 14.85
CA SER A 146 -18.26 -17.60 16.01
C SER A 146 -19.69 -17.89 15.63
N VAL A 147 -20.37 -18.65 16.48
CA VAL A 147 -21.83 -18.86 16.41
C VAL A 147 -22.46 -18.48 17.75
N THR A 148 -23.68 -17.96 17.73
CA THR A 148 -24.50 -17.82 18.93
C THR A 148 -25.79 -18.59 18.73
N ALA A 149 -26.08 -19.51 19.64
CA ALA A 149 -27.31 -20.29 19.62
C ALA A 149 -27.95 -20.35 21.01
N THR A 150 -29.26 -20.55 21.03
CA THR A 150 -30.07 -20.66 22.26
C THR A 150 -30.97 -21.88 22.17
N ALA A 151 -31.19 -22.54 23.31
CA ALA A 151 -32.15 -23.63 23.44
C ALA A 151 -32.67 -23.73 24.88
N ASN A 152 -33.72 -24.51 25.07
CA ASN A 152 -34.23 -24.92 26.39
C ASN A 152 -33.46 -26.10 27.01
N VAL A 153 -32.40 -26.56 26.33
CA VAL A 153 -31.49 -27.63 26.78
C VAL A 153 -30.04 -27.16 26.64
N PRO A 154 -29.08 -27.77 27.35
CA PRO A 154 -27.66 -27.52 27.12
C PRO A 154 -27.28 -27.81 25.67
N LEU A 155 -26.43 -26.96 25.09
CA LEU A 155 -25.95 -27.10 23.71
C LEU A 155 -24.48 -27.52 23.69
N THR A 156 -24.16 -28.37 22.73
CA THR A 156 -22.79 -28.66 22.30
C THR A 156 -22.61 -28.25 20.84
N PHE A 157 -21.35 -28.13 20.40
CA PHE A 157 -21.02 -27.66 19.07
C PHE A 157 -20.04 -28.63 18.42
N GLN A 158 -20.06 -28.69 17.09
CA GLN A 158 -19.04 -29.37 16.30
C GLN A 158 -18.83 -28.58 15.00
N TRP A 159 -17.65 -27.95 14.87
CA TRP A 159 -17.28 -27.29 13.62
C TRP A 159 -16.84 -28.30 12.57
N ARG A 160 -17.17 -28.01 11.32
CA ARG A 160 -16.80 -28.84 10.17
C ARG A 160 -16.14 -27.99 9.12
N MET A 161 -15.17 -28.58 8.43
CA MET A 161 -14.52 -28.02 7.25
C MET A 161 -14.83 -28.94 6.07
N ASN A 162 -15.38 -28.38 5.00
CA ASN A 162 -15.76 -29.11 3.80
C ASN A 162 -16.65 -30.35 4.10
N GLY A 163 -17.52 -30.22 5.09
CA GLY A 163 -18.44 -31.28 5.55
C GLY A 163 -17.84 -32.34 6.48
N VAL A 164 -16.55 -32.22 6.86
CA VAL A 164 -15.86 -33.14 7.76
C VAL A 164 -15.63 -32.51 9.12
N ASP A 165 -15.88 -33.25 10.20
CA ASP A 165 -15.68 -32.79 11.57
C ASP A 165 -14.22 -32.42 11.84
N ILE A 166 -14.02 -31.22 12.39
CA ILE A 166 -12.70 -30.76 12.84
C ILE A 166 -12.47 -31.29 14.27
N PRO A 167 -11.42 -32.07 14.52
CA PRO A 167 -11.17 -32.64 15.84
C PRO A 167 -11.07 -31.56 16.93
N ASN A 168 -11.78 -31.77 18.05
CA ASN A 168 -11.80 -30.91 19.23
C ASN A 168 -12.39 -29.49 19.02
N ALA A 169 -12.96 -29.19 17.85
CA ALA A 169 -13.61 -27.91 17.60
C ALA A 169 -15.05 -27.90 18.12
N THR A 170 -15.20 -27.95 19.46
CA THR A 170 -16.49 -28.18 20.13
C THR A 170 -17.04 -26.96 20.89
N ASN A 171 -16.44 -25.79 20.67
CA ASN A 171 -16.83 -24.53 21.31
C ASN A 171 -17.62 -23.65 20.33
N PRO A 172 -18.46 -22.72 20.83
CA PRO A 172 -19.18 -21.76 19.98
C PRO A 172 -18.24 -20.80 19.24
N ASN A 173 -16.99 -20.65 19.70
CA ASN A 173 -15.92 -19.95 18.99
C ASN A 173 -14.85 -20.95 18.56
N PHE A 174 -14.50 -20.93 17.28
CA PHE A 174 -13.41 -21.71 16.71
C PHE A 174 -12.28 -20.77 16.28
N LEU A 175 -11.15 -20.89 16.97
CA LEU A 175 -9.94 -20.09 16.75
C LEU A 175 -8.97 -20.88 15.87
N ILE A 176 -8.49 -20.26 14.80
CA ILE A 176 -7.40 -20.73 13.96
C ILE A 176 -6.23 -19.76 14.16
N ALA A 177 -5.10 -20.26 14.64
CA ALA A 177 -3.91 -19.45 14.89
C ALA A 177 -2.65 -20.34 14.83
N PRO A 178 -1.74 -20.13 13.86
CA PRO A 178 -1.85 -19.20 12.73
C PRO A 178 -2.79 -19.74 11.63
N PHE A 179 -3.45 -18.82 10.90
CA PHE A 179 -4.19 -19.15 9.68
C PHE A 179 -3.23 -19.39 8.50
N GLY A 180 -3.43 -20.47 7.76
CA GLY A 180 -2.62 -20.83 6.60
C GLY A 180 -3.43 -21.40 5.43
N ALA A 181 -2.71 -21.79 4.37
CA ALA A 181 -3.32 -22.30 3.14
C ALA A 181 -4.19 -23.55 3.36
N ASP A 182 -3.83 -24.41 4.32
CA ASP A 182 -4.58 -25.63 4.66
C ASP A 182 -5.89 -25.33 5.40
N ASP A 183 -6.07 -24.09 5.90
CA ASP A 183 -7.29 -23.63 6.59
C ASP A 183 -8.27 -22.93 5.64
N VAL A 184 -7.95 -22.83 4.35
CA VAL A 184 -8.85 -22.26 3.34
C VAL A 184 -9.94 -23.26 3.00
N GLY A 185 -11.20 -22.88 3.18
CA GLY A 185 -12.31 -23.79 2.91
C GLY A 185 -13.68 -23.28 3.31
N VAL A 186 -14.66 -24.18 3.19
CA VAL A 186 -16.05 -23.93 3.57
C VAL A 186 -16.27 -24.50 4.97
N TYR A 187 -16.77 -23.67 5.87
CA TYR A 187 -17.02 -24.02 7.26
C TYR A 187 -18.51 -23.94 7.58
N ASP A 188 -18.94 -24.83 8.48
CA ASP A 188 -20.20 -24.72 9.20
C ASP A 188 -20.03 -25.27 10.62
N VAL A 189 -21.04 -25.07 11.46
CA VAL A 189 -21.10 -25.64 12.80
C VAL A 189 -22.44 -26.33 13.02
N VAL A 190 -22.37 -27.56 13.52
CA VAL A 190 -23.54 -28.30 14.00
C VAL A 190 -23.76 -27.93 15.47
N VAL A 191 -24.91 -27.32 15.75
CA VAL A 191 -25.39 -27.02 17.10
C VAL A 191 -26.26 -28.18 17.56
N ILE A 192 -25.80 -28.90 18.58
CA ILE A 192 -26.34 -30.20 18.99
C ILE A 192 -27.00 -30.03 20.36
N GLY A 193 -28.30 -30.31 20.43
CA GLY A 193 -29.06 -30.51 21.67
C GLY A 193 -29.00 -31.96 22.14
N GLU A 194 -29.90 -32.33 23.04
CA GLU A 194 -29.99 -33.70 23.56
C GLU A 194 -30.60 -34.65 22.51
N CYS A 195 -31.56 -34.17 21.73
CA CYS A 195 -32.41 -34.95 20.84
C CYS A 195 -32.48 -34.43 19.40
N SER A 196 -32.02 -33.20 19.15
CA SER A 196 -32.04 -32.56 17.84
C SER A 196 -30.75 -31.80 17.58
N SER A 197 -30.55 -31.41 16.31
CA SER A 197 -29.42 -30.58 15.92
C SER A 197 -29.81 -29.61 14.82
N LEU A 198 -29.17 -28.45 14.80
CA LEU A 198 -29.31 -27.46 13.74
C LEU A 198 -27.93 -27.13 13.15
N VAL A 199 -27.84 -27.01 11.83
CA VAL A 199 -26.59 -26.65 11.14
C VAL A 199 -26.62 -25.16 10.80
N SER A 200 -25.49 -24.47 10.99
CA SER A 200 -25.35 -23.07 10.58
C SER A 200 -25.36 -22.89 9.06
N ASN A 201 -25.40 -21.63 8.61
CA ASN A 201 -25.07 -21.30 7.23
C ASN A 201 -23.62 -21.69 6.93
N LEU A 202 -23.36 -22.04 5.66
CA LEU A 202 -22.00 -22.21 5.15
C LEU A 202 -21.30 -20.86 5.10
N VAL A 203 -20.06 -20.80 5.57
CA VAL A 203 -19.18 -19.63 5.49
C VAL A 203 -17.86 -19.99 4.85
N PHE A 204 -17.21 -19.00 4.25
CA PHE A 204 -15.95 -19.17 3.54
C PHE A 204 -14.83 -18.51 4.34
N LEU A 205 -13.78 -19.27 4.62
CA LEU A 205 -12.49 -18.68 4.96
C LEU A 205 -11.64 -18.69 3.70
N LEU A 206 -11.28 -17.49 3.26
CA LEU A 206 -10.42 -17.27 2.11
C LEU A 206 -9.11 -16.67 2.60
N ILE A 207 -8.03 -17.04 1.93
CA ILE A 207 -6.75 -16.38 2.12
C ILE A 207 -6.79 -15.03 1.42
N ASP A 208 -6.51 -13.97 2.16
CA ASP A 208 -6.01 -12.75 1.59
C ASP A 208 -4.52 -12.94 1.35
N ASP A 209 -4.08 -12.82 0.10
CA ASP A 209 -2.71 -12.41 -0.16
C ASP A 209 -2.64 -10.92 0.21
N CYS A 210 -2.82 -10.58 1.49
CA CYS A 210 -2.99 -9.18 1.90
C CYS A 210 -1.87 -8.38 1.29
N ILE A 211 -2.26 -7.44 0.42
CA ILE A 211 -1.48 -6.95 -0.71
C ILE A 211 -0.01 -6.75 -0.30
N CYS A 212 0.81 -7.78 -0.51
CA CYS A 212 2.26 -7.71 -0.36
C CYS A 212 2.79 -7.17 -1.67
N GLU A 213 2.40 -5.94 -2.02
CA GLU A 213 2.98 -5.28 -3.18
C GLU A 213 4.46 -5.06 -2.89
N SER A 214 5.31 -5.53 -3.81
CA SER A 214 6.74 -5.28 -3.72
C SER A 214 6.98 -3.77 -3.72
N ILE A 215 7.45 -3.24 -2.59
CA ILE A 215 7.79 -1.82 -2.48
C ILE A 215 9.00 -1.55 -3.36
N VAL A 216 8.86 -0.64 -4.32
CA VAL A 216 9.96 -0.10 -5.11
C VAL A 216 10.06 1.38 -4.79
N ILE A 217 11.26 1.79 -4.35
CA ILE A 217 11.58 3.21 -4.18
C ILE A 217 11.80 3.79 -5.58
N THR A 218 10.88 4.64 -6.02
CA THR A 218 10.88 5.29 -7.33
C THR A 218 11.60 6.63 -7.31
N GLY A 219 11.49 7.37 -6.21
CA GLY A 219 12.31 8.54 -5.93
C GLY A 219 13.45 8.17 -5.01
N GLN A 220 14.67 8.09 -5.55
CA GLN A 220 15.88 7.87 -4.76
C GLN A 220 16.39 9.20 -4.20
N PRO A 221 16.96 9.22 -2.98
CA PRO A 221 17.65 10.42 -2.50
C PRO A 221 18.87 10.72 -3.38
N ALA A 222 19.07 11.98 -3.71
CA ALA A 222 20.22 12.45 -4.48
C ALA A 222 21.37 12.91 -3.57
N SER A 223 22.61 12.64 -3.99
CA SER A 223 23.81 13.21 -3.36
C SER A 223 23.86 14.72 -3.59
N GLN A 224 24.32 15.48 -2.59
CA GLN A 224 24.32 16.95 -2.59
C GLN A 224 25.62 17.49 -1.97
N ILE A 225 26.08 18.64 -2.48
CA ILE A 225 27.13 19.46 -1.87
C ILE A 225 26.43 20.72 -1.38
N ILE A 226 26.54 21.03 -0.09
CA ILE A 226 25.80 22.12 0.56
C ILE A 226 26.77 22.94 1.39
N CYS A 227 26.60 24.27 1.39
CA CYS A 227 27.40 25.15 2.24
C CYS A 227 27.05 24.97 3.71
N GLU A 228 28.04 25.11 4.57
CA GLU A 228 27.82 25.17 6.01
C GLU A 228 26.86 26.33 6.35
N GLY A 229 25.80 26.01 7.10
CA GLY A 229 24.75 26.96 7.49
C GLY A 229 23.51 26.98 6.60
N ASP A 230 23.54 26.34 5.42
CA ASP A 230 22.38 26.24 4.53
C ASP A 230 21.50 25.02 4.83
N ASP A 231 20.26 25.02 4.32
CA ASP A 231 19.34 23.91 4.49
C ASP A 231 19.57 22.83 3.42
N VAL A 232 19.40 21.55 3.78
CA VAL A 232 19.39 20.43 2.83
C VAL A 232 18.13 19.58 2.98
N ILE A 233 17.59 19.11 1.86
CA ILE A 233 16.40 18.26 1.81
C ILE A 233 16.72 16.97 1.05
N PHE A 234 16.49 15.83 1.69
CA PHE A 234 16.43 14.51 1.05
C PHE A 234 14.98 14.09 0.89
N THR A 235 14.64 13.53 -0.27
CA THR A 235 13.30 13.03 -0.56
C THR A 235 13.35 11.56 -0.99
N SER A 236 12.27 10.85 -0.71
CA SER A 236 12.05 9.49 -1.18
C SER A 236 10.57 9.27 -1.45
N SER A 237 10.28 8.58 -2.55
CA SER A 237 8.92 8.21 -2.96
C SER A 237 8.87 6.75 -3.40
N VAL A 238 7.69 6.13 -3.25
CA VAL A 238 7.46 4.71 -3.54
C VAL A 238 6.29 4.50 -4.50
N ASN A 239 6.29 3.38 -5.21
CA ASN A 239 5.25 3.00 -6.19
C ASN A 239 4.08 2.21 -5.58
N THR A 240 3.65 2.51 -4.36
CA THR A 240 2.59 1.70 -3.73
C THR A 240 1.51 2.54 -3.06
N ASN A 241 0.30 1.98 -3.04
CA ASN A 241 -0.87 2.53 -2.36
C ASN A 241 -1.09 1.91 -0.98
N VAL A 242 -0.30 0.90 -0.57
CA VAL A 242 -0.35 0.41 0.81
C VAL A 242 0.37 1.37 1.77
N PRO A 243 -0.11 1.49 3.03
CA PRO A 243 0.58 2.29 4.03
C PRO A 243 2.03 1.81 4.23
N VAL A 244 2.97 2.74 4.18
CA VAL A 244 4.40 2.50 4.43
C VAL A 244 4.92 3.40 5.54
N THR A 245 6.02 2.98 6.15
CA THR A 245 6.79 3.77 7.12
C THR A 245 8.20 3.99 6.58
N TYR A 246 8.77 5.17 6.85
CA TYR A 246 10.13 5.51 6.46
C TYR A 246 11.02 5.51 7.70
N GLN A 247 12.30 5.21 7.52
CA GLN A 247 13.33 5.42 8.52
C GLN A 247 14.63 5.84 7.82
N TRP A 248 14.97 7.12 7.93
CA TRP A 248 16.24 7.63 7.41
C TRP A 248 17.40 7.19 8.28
N ARG A 249 18.55 6.97 7.66
CA ARG A 249 19.79 6.62 8.33
C ARG A 249 20.91 7.49 7.81
N LYS A 250 21.87 7.74 8.70
CA LYS A 250 23.17 8.34 8.38
C LYS A 250 24.25 7.33 8.70
N ASN A 251 25.14 7.05 7.75
CA ASN A 251 26.24 6.09 7.90
C ASN A 251 25.75 4.73 8.45
N ASN A 252 24.61 4.26 7.93
CA ASN A 252 23.89 3.04 8.34
C ASN A 252 23.28 3.05 9.76
N VAL A 253 23.23 4.20 10.43
CA VAL A 253 22.61 4.36 11.76
C VAL A 253 21.31 5.14 11.66
N ASN A 254 20.24 4.63 12.24
CA ASN A 254 18.92 5.28 12.23
C ASN A 254 18.98 6.68 12.85
N ILE A 255 18.40 7.65 12.15
CA ILE A 255 18.22 9.02 12.64
C ILE A 255 16.89 9.06 13.42
N PRO A 256 16.91 9.33 14.74
CA PRO A 256 15.69 9.36 15.53
C PRO A 256 14.67 10.39 15.03
N GLY A 257 13.41 9.98 14.85
CA GLY A 257 12.31 10.86 14.43
C GLY A 257 12.23 11.14 12.92
N ALA A 258 13.21 10.72 12.13
CA ALA A 258 13.20 10.88 10.67
C ALA A 258 12.36 9.79 9.99
N THR A 259 11.02 9.92 10.07
CA THR A 259 10.06 8.88 9.64
C THR A 259 9.14 9.26 8.48
N GLY A 260 9.41 10.38 7.81
CA GLY A 260 8.68 10.82 6.62
C GLY A 260 9.40 10.49 5.32
N GLY A 261 8.69 10.60 4.19
CA GLY A 261 9.31 10.55 2.85
C GLY A 261 10.21 11.75 2.54
N VAL A 262 10.23 12.76 3.41
CA VAL A 262 11.12 13.92 3.33
C VAL A 262 11.92 13.99 4.63
N TYR A 263 13.23 14.20 4.51
CA TYR A 263 14.13 14.47 5.64
C TYR A 263 14.89 15.75 5.36
N GLN A 264 14.76 16.74 6.25
CA GLN A 264 15.41 18.04 6.15
C GLN A 264 16.40 18.20 7.30
N ILE A 265 17.56 18.75 6.99
CA ILE A 265 18.49 19.29 7.97
C ILE A 265 18.49 20.80 7.75
N ALA A 266 18.09 21.55 8.76
CA ALA A 266 18.16 23.00 8.72
C ALA A 266 19.55 23.44 9.19
N ALA A 267 20.14 24.40 8.48
CA ALA A 267 21.49 24.91 8.75
C ALA A 267 22.54 23.80 8.98
N VAL A 268 22.97 23.19 7.89
CA VAL A 268 23.92 22.07 7.83
C VAL A 268 25.23 22.44 8.50
N ASP A 269 25.73 21.56 9.37
CA ASP A 269 27.05 21.66 10.02
C ASP A 269 28.02 20.62 9.41
N VAL A 270 29.33 20.82 9.55
CA VAL A 270 30.35 19.83 9.10
C VAL A 270 30.11 18.42 9.64
N THR A 271 29.54 18.31 10.84
CA THR A 271 29.19 17.03 11.45
C THR A 271 28.03 16.34 10.75
N ASP A 272 27.25 17.04 9.93
CA ASP A 272 26.17 16.50 9.10
C ASP A 272 26.68 15.77 7.85
N ALA A 273 27.91 16.02 7.40
CA ALA A 273 28.51 15.27 6.29
C ALA A 273 28.44 13.74 6.51
N GLY A 274 28.15 13.00 5.43
CA GLY A 274 28.04 11.54 5.50
C GLY A 274 27.22 10.91 4.37
N THR A 275 26.88 9.64 4.54
CA THR A 275 26.03 8.90 3.61
C THR A 275 24.63 8.73 4.21
N TYR A 276 23.61 9.13 3.47
CA TYR A 276 22.21 9.03 3.84
C TYR A 276 21.51 7.99 2.99
N ASP A 277 20.71 7.15 3.63
CA ASP A 277 19.77 6.26 2.94
C ASP A 277 18.48 6.13 3.74
N VAL A 278 17.45 5.58 3.12
CA VAL A 278 16.15 5.38 3.77
C VAL A 278 15.71 3.94 3.60
N ILE A 279 15.23 3.35 4.70
CA ILE A 279 14.49 2.09 4.67
C ILE A 279 13.01 2.42 4.66
N VAL A 280 12.29 1.86 3.69
CA VAL A 280 10.84 1.92 3.60
C VAL A 280 10.28 0.55 3.95
N THR A 281 9.45 0.50 4.99
CA THR A 281 8.84 -0.74 5.49
C THR A 281 7.33 -0.68 5.28
N GLY A 282 6.80 -1.62 4.51
CA GLY A 282 5.37 -1.88 4.41
C GLY A 282 4.96 -3.13 5.19
N PRO A 283 3.73 -3.61 4.97
CA PRO A 283 3.17 -4.72 5.75
C PRO A 283 3.97 -6.03 5.67
N CYS A 284 4.51 -6.35 4.49
CA CYS A 284 5.21 -7.62 4.24
C CYS A 284 6.67 -7.48 3.78
N THR A 285 7.04 -6.33 3.20
CA THR A 285 8.34 -6.14 2.55
C THR A 285 9.03 -4.88 3.01
N THR A 286 10.36 -4.88 2.93
CA THR A 286 11.21 -3.72 3.16
C THR A 286 11.99 -3.40 1.88
N ALA A 287 12.09 -2.12 1.53
CA ALA A 287 12.98 -1.63 0.50
C ALA A 287 14.01 -0.68 1.12
N GLN A 288 15.24 -0.69 0.59
CA GLN A 288 16.29 0.24 0.98
C GLN A 288 16.66 1.08 -0.25
N SER A 289 16.81 2.39 -0.06
CA SER A 289 17.23 3.28 -1.14
C SER A 289 18.70 3.05 -1.51
N SER A 290 19.11 3.56 -2.67
CA SER A 290 20.53 3.81 -2.91
C SER A 290 21.07 4.83 -1.90
N PRO A 291 22.35 4.75 -1.52
CA PRO A 291 22.99 5.75 -0.67
C PRO A 291 23.18 7.08 -1.41
N ALA A 292 22.87 8.19 -0.72
CA ALA A 292 23.15 9.55 -1.13
C ALA A 292 24.28 10.15 -0.28
N GLN A 293 25.26 10.80 -0.90
CA GLN A 293 26.37 11.47 -0.20
C GLN A 293 25.99 12.92 0.10
N LEU A 294 26.08 13.34 1.36
CA LEU A 294 26.11 14.75 1.75
C LEU A 294 27.56 15.17 1.96
N THR A 295 28.01 16.13 1.16
CA THR A 295 29.28 16.84 1.36
C THR A 295 28.94 18.23 1.89
N VAL A 296 29.61 18.63 2.96
CA VAL A 296 29.48 19.98 3.52
C VAL A 296 30.71 20.76 3.13
N ASP A 297 30.51 21.87 2.43
CA ASP A 297 31.58 22.77 2.04
C ASP A 297 31.65 23.93 3.04
N THR A 298 32.83 24.09 3.62
CA THR A 298 33.14 25.07 4.68
C THR A 298 33.85 26.30 4.15
N ASP A 299 34.08 26.39 2.84
CA ASP A 299 34.67 27.58 2.25
C ASP A 299 33.74 28.79 2.50
N PRO A 300 34.23 29.91 3.05
CA PRO A 300 33.42 31.13 3.15
C PRO A 300 32.89 31.65 1.81
N SER A 301 33.50 31.22 0.69
CA SER A 301 33.06 31.45 -0.69
C SER A 301 32.30 30.27 -1.30
N CYS A 302 31.87 29.31 -0.48
CA CYS A 302 31.10 28.16 -0.91
C CYS A 302 29.91 28.59 -1.78
N ASN A 303 29.87 28.03 -2.98
CA ASN A 303 28.86 28.33 -4.00
C ASN A 303 28.55 27.07 -4.82
N PRO A 304 27.93 26.04 -4.21
CA PRO A 304 27.76 24.72 -4.81
C PRO A 304 26.79 24.73 -5.99
N ASN A 305 26.01 25.79 -6.14
CA ASN A 305 25.07 25.99 -7.25
C ASN A 305 25.60 26.99 -8.30
N GLY A 306 26.72 27.68 -8.05
CA GLY A 306 27.26 28.69 -8.97
C GLY A 306 26.44 29.98 -9.05
N ASP A 307 25.55 30.24 -8.11
CA ASP A 307 24.49 31.26 -8.24
C ASP A 307 24.96 32.71 -7.96
N VAL A 308 26.14 32.88 -7.33
CA VAL A 308 26.78 34.17 -7.05
C VAL A 308 28.18 34.26 -7.65
N CYS A 309 28.70 35.47 -7.88
CA CYS A 309 30.04 35.62 -8.47
C CYS A 309 31.19 35.25 -7.52
N GLU A 310 30.97 35.29 -6.21
CA GLU A 310 31.94 34.80 -5.22
C GLU A 310 32.02 33.27 -5.29
N GLY A 311 33.24 32.72 -5.40
CA GLY A 311 33.44 31.27 -5.52
C GLY A 311 32.91 30.64 -6.81
N CYS A 312 32.85 31.40 -7.92
CA CYS A 312 32.38 30.88 -9.20
C CYS A 312 33.12 29.63 -9.70
N PHE A 313 32.46 28.84 -10.54
CA PHE A 313 33.06 27.62 -11.10
C PHE A 313 34.22 27.97 -12.03
N THR A 314 35.41 27.48 -11.71
CA THR A 314 36.62 27.77 -12.51
C THR A 314 36.60 27.02 -13.84
N ILE A 315 36.73 27.75 -14.93
CA ILE A 315 36.81 27.23 -16.29
C ILE A 315 38.06 27.74 -17.01
N GLY A 316 38.51 26.98 -18.01
CA GLY A 316 39.59 27.35 -18.94
C GLY A 316 39.08 27.42 -20.37
N ASP A 317 39.99 27.30 -21.35
CA ASP A 317 39.59 27.19 -22.76
C ASP A 317 38.95 25.81 -23.05
N GLY A 318 37.96 25.78 -23.94
CA GLY A 318 37.26 24.57 -24.38
C GLY A 318 35.75 24.59 -24.15
N VAL A 319 35.13 23.41 -24.27
CA VAL A 319 33.67 23.26 -24.20
C VAL A 319 33.23 22.80 -22.81
N PHE A 320 32.28 23.52 -22.23
CA PHE A 320 31.66 23.27 -20.93
C PHE A 320 30.17 23.01 -21.11
N VAL A 321 29.62 22.13 -20.28
CA VAL A 321 28.18 21.82 -20.27
C VAL A 321 27.70 22.01 -18.84
N SER A 322 26.72 22.88 -18.66
CA SER A 322 26.14 23.15 -17.35
C SER A 322 24.64 23.47 -17.45
N THR A 323 24.03 23.82 -16.33
CA THR A 323 22.59 24.12 -16.20
C THR A 323 22.39 25.30 -15.27
N THR A 324 21.60 26.28 -15.70
CA THR A 324 21.11 27.33 -14.79
C THR A 324 19.99 26.76 -13.88
N SER A 325 19.87 27.23 -12.63
CA SER A 325 18.92 26.71 -11.63
C SER A 325 18.14 27.83 -10.90
N ASP A 326 17.05 27.49 -10.17
CA ASP A 326 15.99 28.42 -9.74
C ASP A 326 16.06 28.98 -8.30
N ASN A 327 17.18 28.88 -7.57
CA ASN A 327 17.17 29.11 -6.10
C ASN A 327 17.92 30.31 -5.47
N ALA A 328 18.38 31.34 -6.18
CA ALA A 328 19.04 32.51 -5.54
C ALA A 328 18.33 33.89 -5.70
N PRO A 329 18.62 34.88 -4.83
CA PRO A 329 18.14 36.24 -4.98
C PRO A 329 18.89 37.01 -6.08
N ASN A 330 18.16 37.56 -7.02
CA ASN A 330 18.65 38.40 -8.12
C ASN A 330 19.21 39.75 -7.62
N LEU A 331 20.53 39.82 -7.40
CA LEU A 331 21.24 41.02 -6.94
C LEU A 331 22.15 41.65 -8.00
N ASP A 332 22.50 40.92 -9.07
CA ASP A 332 23.53 41.35 -10.04
C ASP A 332 22.94 41.63 -11.43
N GLN A 333 22.81 42.92 -11.74
CA GLN A 333 22.22 43.42 -13.00
C GLN A 333 23.29 43.58 -14.09
N THR A 334 22.99 43.11 -15.29
CA THR A 334 23.75 43.39 -16.52
C THR A 334 23.12 44.56 -17.28
N THR A 335 23.90 45.31 -18.07
CA THR A 335 23.34 46.49 -18.78
C THR A 335 22.49 46.12 -20.00
N CYS A 336 22.68 44.94 -20.59
CA CYS A 336 21.90 44.50 -21.75
C CYS A 336 20.67 43.65 -21.40
N ALA A 337 20.48 43.26 -20.13
CA ALA A 337 19.30 42.51 -19.70
C ALA A 337 18.89 42.82 -18.26
N ILE A 338 17.59 43.08 -18.06
CA ILE A 338 16.97 43.09 -16.73
C ILE A 338 16.34 41.71 -16.47
N ASP A 339 17.18 40.71 -16.24
CA ASP A 339 16.70 39.36 -16.02
C ASP A 339 16.15 39.19 -14.61
N ALA A 340 15.10 38.38 -14.47
CA ALA A 340 14.48 38.04 -13.19
C ALA A 340 14.92 36.68 -12.62
N THR A 341 15.88 36.01 -13.27
CA THR A 341 16.39 34.68 -12.90
C THR A 341 17.83 34.72 -12.41
N ILE A 342 18.19 33.61 -11.76
CA ILE A 342 19.47 33.39 -11.12
C ILE A 342 20.50 32.97 -12.16
N PRO A 343 21.64 33.67 -12.24
CA PRO A 343 22.71 33.29 -13.13
C PRO A 343 23.54 32.13 -12.58
N GLU A 344 24.17 31.39 -13.46
CA GLU A 344 25.39 30.64 -13.13
C GLU A 344 26.60 31.52 -13.40
N TRP A 345 27.53 31.57 -12.45
CA TRP A 345 28.77 32.30 -12.52
C TRP A 345 29.96 31.38 -12.74
N LEU A 346 30.78 31.73 -13.73
CA LEU A 346 31.99 31.02 -14.11
C LEU A 346 33.20 31.94 -13.98
N CYS A 347 34.25 31.42 -13.37
CA CYS A 347 35.54 32.09 -13.20
C CYS A 347 36.46 31.65 -14.36
N TYR A 348 36.66 32.49 -15.36
CA TYR A 348 37.52 32.18 -16.50
C TYR A 348 38.89 32.82 -16.34
N THR A 349 39.95 32.02 -16.44
CA THR A 349 41.33 32.53 -16.45
C THR A 349 41.98 32.14 -17.80
N PRO A 350 42.18 33.09 -18.72
CA PRO A 350 42.67 32.80 -20.06
C PRO A 350 44.13 32.36 -20.02
N SER A 351 44.47 31.46 -20.94
CA SER A 351 45.85 31.03 -21.18
C SER A 351 46.64 32.02 -22.05
N CYS A 352 45.95 32.97 -22.69
CA CYS A 352 46.48 33.86 -23.71
C CYS A 352 46.15 35.33 -23.41
N THR A 353 46.93 36.27 -23.97
CA THR A 353 46.58 37.69 -24.00
C THR A 353 46.06 38.02 -25.40
N GLY A 354 44.86 38.58 -25.50
CA GLY A 354 44.19 38.83 -26.76
C GLY A 354 42.68 38.87 -26.62
N ASP A 355 41.96 38.20 -27.53
CA ASP A 355 40.49 38.16 -27.52
C ASP A 355 39.98 36.82 -26.98
N ALA A 356 39.21 36.88 -25.89
CA ALA A 356 38.43 35.74 -25.45
C ALA A 356 37.01 35.81 -26.01
N THR A 357 36.48 34.67 -26.45
CA THR A 357 35.09 34.51 -26.87
C THR A 357 34.42 33.45 -26.00
N ALA A 358 33.25 33.80 -25.47
CA ALA A 358 32.34 32.92 -24.77
C ALA A 358 31.09 32.74 -25.64
N SER A 359 30.86 31.53 -26.13
CA SER A 359 29.80 31.23 -27.10
C SER A 359 28.83 30.16 -26.59
N LEU A 360 27.56 30.52 -26.44
CA LEU A 360 26.48 29.57 -26.14
C LEU A 360 25.84 28.98 -27.41
N CYS A 361 26.27 29.42 -28.60
CA CYS A 361 25.63 29.13 -29.88
C CYS A 361 25.62 27.64 -30.26
N GLY A 362 26.52 26.84 -29.68
CA GLY A 362 26.58 25.39 -29.86
C GLY A 362 25.48 24.62 -29.10
N SER A 363 24.72 25.29 -28.24
CA SER A 363 23.65 24.67 -27.44
C SER A 363 22.50 24.15 -28.34
N PRO A 364 21.93 22.97 -28.05
CA PRO A 364 20.84 22.41 -28.87
C PRO A 364 19.57 23.26 -28.81
N ALA A 365 18.97 23.59 -29.97
CA ALA A 365 17.73 24.38 -30.04
C ALA A 365 16.51 23.75 -29.31
N THR A 366 16.59 22.46 -28.97
CA THR A 366 15.53 21.72 -28.25
C THR A 366 15.62 21.82 -26.73
N THR A 367 16.74 22.30 -26.18
CA THR A 367 16.96 22.53 -24.74
C THR A 367 17.18 24.01 -24.41
N ALA A 368 17.12 24.85 -25.45
CA ALA A 368 17.56 26.23 -25.46
C ALA A 368 16.46 27.17 -24.99
N PHE A 369 16.58 27.60 -23.74
CA PHE A 369 15.96 28.85 -23.31
C PHE A 369 16.69 30.03 -23.96
N ARG A 370 16.06 31.22 -23.97
CA ARG A 370 16.72 32.43 -24.42
C ARG A 370 17.81 32.79 -23.41
N THR A 371 19.07 32.76 -23.80
CA THR A 371 20.17 33.04 -22.86
C THR A 371 20.49 34.52 -22.79
N THR A 372 21.14 34.92 -21.70
CA THR A 372 21.84 36.17 -21.53
C THR A 372 23.24 35.85 -21.02
N LEU A 373 24.24 36.58 -21.53
CA LEU A 373 25.64 36.37 -21.23
C LEU A 373 26.27 37.72 -20.91
N ALA A 374 26.98 37.83 -19.79
CA ALA A 374 27.69 39.03 -19.41
C ALA A 374 29.05 38.68 -18.81
N VAL A 375 30.04 39.56 -18.98
CA VAL A 375 31.41 39.37 -18.50
C VAL A 375 31.81 40.57 -17.66
N PHE A 376 32.45 40.31 -16.52
CA PHE A 376 32.90 41.33 -15.58
C PHE A 376 34.40 41.15 -15.28
N ASN A 377 35.07 42.27 -15.03
CA ASN A 377 36.49 42.28 -14.65
C ASN A 377 36.76 41.82 -13.20
N SER A 378 35.74 41.87 -12.34
CA SER A 378 35.74 41.35 -10.98
C SER A 378 34.31 41.00 -10.57
N CYS A 379 34.14 40.18 -9.53
CA CYS A 379 32.84 39.98 -8.91
C CYS A 379 32.28 41.33 -8.40
N GLY A 380 31.07 41.70 -8.83
CA GLY A 380 30.46 43.03 -8.60
C GLY A 380 31.17 44.19 -9.29
N GLY A 381 32.05 43.91 -10.26
CA GLY A 381 32.90 44.88 -10.95
C GLY A 381 32.24 45.56 -12.15
N VAL A 382 33.10 46.00 -13.08
CA VAL A 382 32.66 46.64 -14.33
C VAL A 382 32.32 45.55 -15.35
N GLU A 383 31.16 45.66 -15.97
CA GLU A 383 30.76 44.85 -17.13
C GLU A 383 31.62 45.23 -18.34
N LEU A 384 32.30 44.24 -18.92
CA LEU A 384 33.19 44.38 -20.07
C LEU A 384 32.46 44.14 -21.40
N ALA A 385 31.60 43.12 -21.43
CA ALA A 385 30.82 42.74 -22.60
C ALA A 385 29.55 42.03 -22.14
N CYS A 386 28.48 42.16 -22.91
CA CYS A 386 27.27 41.39 -22.67
C CYS A 386 26.42 41.22 -23.94
N ASP A 387 25.63 40.15 -24.01
CA ASP A 387 24.80 39.81 -25.15
C ASP A 387 23.53 39.02 -24.74
N THR A 388 22.44 39.22 -25.48
CA THR A 388 21.10 38.66 -25.16
C THR A 388 20.45 37.89 -26.33
N GLY A 389 21.27 37.34 -27.23
CA GLY A 389 20.76 36.48 -28.30
C GLY A 389 21.38 36.71 -29.68
N SER A 390 22.62 37.19 -29.77
CA SER A 390 23.24 37.50 -31.06
C SER A 390 23.40 36.30 -32.01
N CYS A 391 23.23 35.07 -31.50
CA CYS A 391 23.15 33.86 -32.32
C CYS A 391 21.80 33.11 -32.15
N GLY A 392 20.71 33.84 -32.40
CA GLY A 392 19.36 33.29 -32.45
C GLY A 392 18.64 33.40 -31.11
N ILE A 393 18.68 32.32 -30.32
CA ILE A 393 18.20 32.31 -28.93
C ILE A 393 19.35 32.19 -27.92
N HIS A 394 20.58 32.05 -28.42
CA HIS A 394 21.79 31.95 -27.61
C HIS A 394 22.63 33.21 -27.73
N SER A 395 23.44 33.45 -26.72
CA SER A 395 24.32 34.60 -26.61
C SER A 395 25.77 34.27 -26.92
N VAL A 396 26.49 35.26 -27.43
CA VAL A 396 27.94 35.20 -27.64
C VAL A 396 28.55 36.55 -27.35
N VAL A 397 29.67 36.56 -26.63
CA VAL A 397 30.42 37.78 -26.29
C VAL A 397 31.90 37.56 -26.57
N THR A 398 32.55 38.63 -27.00
CA THR A 398 34.01 38.69 -27.22
C THR A 398 34.54 39.91 -26.47
N TRP A 399 35.67 39.76 -25.78
CA TRP A 399 36.29 40.84 -25.01
C TRP A 399 37.81 40.65 -24.88
N ASP A 400 38.51 41.75 -24.60
CA ASP A 400 39.95 41.78 -24.39
C ASP A 400 40.33 41.08 -23.08
N VAL A 401 41.33 40.19 -23.14
CA VAL A 401 41.84 39.44 -22.00
C VAL A 401 43.36 39.54 -21.84
N GLU A 402 43.81 39.49 -20.59
CA GLU A 402 45.20 39.32 -20.20
C GLU A 402 45.43 37.92 -19.63
N ALA A 403 46.48 37.23 -20.10
CA ALA A 403 46.82 35.89 -19.63
C ALA A 403 47.00 35.85 -18.10
N GLY A 404 46.29 34.93 -17.44
CA GLY A 404 46.35 34.75 -16.00
C GLY A 404 45.48 35.69 -15.16
N VAL A 405 44.75 36.63 -15.77
CA VAL A 405 43.75 37.46 -15.08
C VAL A 405 42.40 36.75 -15.07
N THR A 406 41.73 36.68 -13.92
CA THR A 406 40.42 36.02 -13.79
C THR A 406 39.28 36.98 -14.13
N TYR A 407 38.43 36.56 -15.05
CA TYR A 407 37.19 37.22 -15.46
C TYR A 407 35.98 36.44 -14.97
N TYR A 408 34.87 37.15 -14.73
CA TYR A 408 33.66 36.58 -14.15
C TYR A 408 32.56 36.59 -15.21
N ILE A 409 32.15 35.41 -15.64
CA ILE A 409 31.17 35.20 -16.69
C ILE A 409 29.84 34.82 -16.05
N ARG A 410 28.80 35.59 -16.35
CA ARG A 410 27.43 35.38 -15.91
C ARG A 410 26.62 34.77 -17.06
N VAL A 411 26.14 33.54 -16.88
CA VAL A 411 25.22 32.86 -17.80
C VAL A 411 23.83 32.82 -17.17
N SER A 412 22.81 33.35 -17.85
CA SER A 412 21.43 33.36 -17.34
C SER A 412 20.43 33.18 -18.47
N GLY A 413 19.14 33.07 -18.14
CA GLY A 413 18.06 33.12 -19.12
C GLY A 413 17.28 34.42 -19.07
N LEU A 414 16.83 34.87 -20.25
CA LEU A 414 15.95 36.02 -20.44
C LEU A 414 14.55 35.69 -19.90
N GLU A 415 13.90 36.68 -19.26
CA GLU A 415 12.50 36.57 -18.78
C GLU A 415 12.23 35.40 -17.82
N GLY A 416 13.24 34.90 -17.13
CA GLY A 416 13.04 33.86 -16.13
C GLY A 416 13.17 32.43 -16.65
N ALA A 417 13.70 32.25 -17.87
CA ALA A 417 13.92 30.92 -18.42
C ALA A 417 15.20 30.28 -17.87
N ASP A 418 15.21 28.95 -17.78
CA ASP A 418 16.33 28.16 -17.25
C ASP A 418 16.55 26.89 -18.09
N GLY A 419 17.67 26.21 -17.85
CA GLY A 419 17.95 24.91 -18.47
C GLY A 419 19.43 24.65 -18.72
N ALA A 420 19.68 23.54 -19.45
CA ALA A 420 21.03 23.13 -19.83
C ALA A 420 21.57 23.95 -21.00
N TYR A 421 22.86 24.30 -20.93
CA TYR A 421 23.58 25.00 -21.98
C TYR A 421 24.97 24.38 -22.23
N ILE A 422 25.50 24.66 -23.42
CA ILE A 422 26.87 24.38 -23.84
C ILE A 422 27.57 25.72 -24.02
N LEU A 423 28.63 25.96 -23.27
CA LEU A 423 29.50 27.12 -23.39
C LEU A 423 30.82 26.71 -24.03
N ASP A 424 31.14 27.28 -25.18
CA ASP A 424 32.43 27.14 -25.83
C ASP A 424 33.28 28.39 -25.54
N MET A 425 34.41 28.18 -24.87
CA MET A 425 35.38 29.19 -24.50
C MET A 425 36.61 29.09 -25.39
N THR A 426 36.96 30.19 -26.06
CA THR A 426 38.17 30.25 -26.89
C THR A 426 38.94 31.52 -26.58
N CYS A 427 40.26 31.39 -26.38
CA CYS A 427 41.19 32.51 -26.34
C CYS A 427 41.98 32.53 -27.64
N SER A 428 41.94 33.64 -28.37
CA SER A 428 42.82 33.89 -29.51
C SER A 428 43.85 34.93 -29.11
N GLU A 429 45.12 34.57 -29.17
CA GLU A 429 46.18 35.57 -29.06
C GLU A 429 45.94 36.62 -30.13
N VAL A 430 45.92 37.89 -29.75
CA VAL A 430 46.06 38.96 -30.74
C VAL A 430 47.37 38.64 -31.44
N ALA A 431 47.29 38.34 -32.74
CA ALA A 431 48.49 38.06 -33.52
C ALA A 431 49.46 39.21 -33.24
N PRO A 432 50.72 38.93 -32.84
CA PRO A 432 51.66 40.01 -32.55
C PRO A 432 51.70 40.88 -33.79
N CYS A 433 51.20 42.12 -33.68
CA CYS A 433 51.10 43.07 -34.77
C CYS A 433 52.43 43.84 -34.76
N PRO A 434 53.50 43.32 -35.37
CA PRO A 434 54.85 43.80 -35.10
C PRO A 434 55.01 45.22 -35.65
N ALA A 435 54.17 45.56 -36.64
CA ALA A 435 54.08 46.85 -37.29
C ALA A 435 53.32 47.91 -36.49
N ASP A 436 52.66 47.55 -35.38
CA ASP A 436 52.13 48.50 -34.38
C ASP A 436 53.24 48.81 -33.38
N LEU A 437 53.99 49.87 -33.67
CA LEU A 437 55.18 50.27 -32.93
C LEU A 437 54.84 51.13 -31.71
N ASP A 438 53.69 51.82 -31.73
CA ASP A 438 53.25 52.67 -30.62
C ASP A 438 52.26 51.99 -29.67
N GLY A 439 51.74 50.82 -30.05
CA GLY A 439 50.90 49.94 -29.25
C GLY A 439 49.45 50.43 -29.14
N ASP A 440 48.98 51.24 -30.10
CA ASP A 440 47.63 51.79 -30.11
C ASP A 440 46.58 50.87 -30.76
N GLY A 441 46.99 49.70 -31.22
CA GLY A 441 46.15 48.71 -31.88
C GLY A 441 45.84 49.02 -33.35
N ASN A 442 46.52 49.99 -33.97
CA ASN A 442 46.37 50.28 -35.40
C ASN A 442 47.73 50.56 -36.05
N VAL A 443 48.09 49.78 -37.08
CA VAL A 443 49.22 50.11 -37.94
C VAL A 443 48.86 51.29 -38.83
N GLY A 444 49.41 52.45 -38.52
CA GLY A 444 49.07 53.70 -39.16
C GLY A 444 50.25 54.66 -39.33
N ILE A 445 49.90 55.95 -39.38
CA ILE A 445 50.88 57.00 -39.65
C ILE A 445 51.87 57.18 -38.50
N ASN A 446 51.46 56.89 -37.27
CA ASN A 446 52.33 57.03 -36.10
C ASN A 446 53.42 55.95 -36.12
N ASP A 447 53.08 54.71 -36.45
CA ASP A 447 54.04 53.62 -36.63
C ASP A 447 54.99 53.90 -37.78
N PHE A 448 54.49 54.46 -38.88
CA PHE A 448 55.36 54.89 -39.97
C PHE A 448 56.37 55.96 -39.52
N LEU A 449 55.95 56.89 -38.66
CA LEU A 449 56.84 57.92 -38.12
C LEU A 449 57.88 57.32 -37.17
N ASP A 450 57.50 56.33 -36.37
CA ASP A 450 58.40 55.61 -35.47
C ASP A 450 59.41 54.75 -36.23
N LEU A 451 58.99 54.12 -37.33
CA LEU A 451 59.87 53.43 -38.27
C LEU A 451 60.88 54.38 -38.92
N LEU A 452 60.41 55.53 -39.42
CA LEU A 452 61.29 56.56 -39.99
C LEU A 452 62.28 57.13 -38.95
N GLY A 453 61.88 57.20 -37.69
CA GLY A 453 62.73 57.64 -36.58
C GLY A 453 63.98 56.78 -36.40
N GLN A 454 63.92 55.51 -36.84
CA GLN A 454 64.98 54.52 -36.68
C GLN A 454 65.67 54.14 -38.02
N TRP A 455 65.41 54.89 -39.09
CA TRP A 455 65.91 54.58 -40.43
C TRP A 455 67.44 54.44 -40.50
N GLY A 456 67.91 53.30 -41.03
CA GLY A 456 69.32 52.97 -41.18
C GLY A 456 70.03 52.61 -39.88
N THR A 457 69.30 52.12 -38.88
CA THR A 457 69.85 51.61 -37.62
C THR A 457 69.51 50.12 -37.45
N ASP A 458 70.29 49.41 -36.62
CA ASP A 458 70.01 48.04 -36.16
C ASP A 458 69.47 48.11 -34.72
N PRO A 459 68.14 48.20 -34.52
CA PRO A 459 67.54 48.20 -33.20
C PRO A 459 67.50 46.81 -32.54
N GLY A 460 67.84 45.73 -33.27
CA GLY A 460 67.78 44.35 -32.76
C GLY A 460 66.35 43.82 -32.53
N GLY A 461 65.37 44.38 -33.24
CA GLY A 461 63.93 44.05 -33.19
C GLY A 461 63.10 45.02 -34.06
N PRO A 462 61.75 45.04 -33.96
CA PRO A 462 60.93 46.05 -34.62
C PRO A 462 61.46 47.48 -34.36
N PRO A 463 61.56 48.35 -35.39
CA PRO A 463 60.99 48.20 -36.73
C PRO A 463 61.87 47.53 -37.79
N ASP A 464 62.94 46.82 -37.45
CA ASP A 464 63.63 45.90 -38.39
C ASP A 464 62.84 44.57 -38.43
N PHE A 465 62.00 44.42 -39.46
CA PHE A 465 61.05 43.32 -39.60
C PHE A 465 61.60 42.14 -40.40
N ASP A 466 62.51 42.40 -41.35
CA ASP A 466 63.13 41.33 -42.15
C ASP A 466 64.44 40.79 -41.54
N GLY A 467 64.95 41.45 -40.49
CA GLY A 467 66.07 41.01 -39.66
C GLY A 467 67.40 41.10 -40.39
N ASP A 468 67.50 41.96 -41.40
CA ASP A 468 68.74 42.18 -42.16
C ASP A 468 69.74 43.10 -41.44
N GLY A 469 69.33 43.70 -40.32
CA GLY A 469 70.14 44.56 -39.46
C GLY A 469 70.12 46.03 -39.86
N ASP A 470 69.24 46.46 -40.76
CA ASP A 470 69.07 47.88 -41.11
C ASP A 470 67.57 48.21 -41.33
N VAL A 471 66.99 49.14 -40.55
CA VAL A 471 65.63 49.64 -40.83
C VAL A 471 65.60 50.40 -42.15
N GLY A 472 64.91 49.86 -43.15
CA GLY A 472 64.94 50.34 -44.52
C GLY A 472 63.63 50.19 -45.29
N ILE A 473 63.76 50.15 -46.62
CA ILE A 473 62.60 50.16 -47.52
C ILE A 473 61.78 48.87 -47.43
N ASN A 474 62.42 47.74 -47.12
CA ASN A 474 61.72 46.46 -46.96
C ASN A 474 60.84 46.47 -45.70
N ASP A 475 61.33 47.06 -44.62
CA ASP A 475 60.57 47.22 -43.37
C ASP A 475 59.39 48.18 -43.53
N PHE A 476 59.59 49.26 -44.28
CA PHE A 476 58.49 50.14 -44.65
C PHE A 476 57.41 49.41 -45.47
N LEU A 477 57.82 48.55 -46.42
CA LEU A 477 56.88 47.77 -47.22
C LEU A 477 56.16 46.71 -46.38
N PHE A 478 56.81 46.17 -45.35
CA PHE A 478 56.18 45.29 -44.36
C PHE A 478 55.12 46.06 -43.56
N LEU A 479 55.48 47.20 -42.97
CA LEU A 479 54.55 48.06 -42.22
C LEU A 479 53.34 48.47 -43.07
N LEU A 480 53.57 48.86 -44.32
CA LEU A 480 52.49 49.22 -45.25
C LEU A 480 51.61 48.01 -45.63
N GLY A 481 52.18 46.81 -45.63
CA GLY A 481 51.45 45.56 -45.86
C GLY A 481 50.42 45.25 -44.77
N GLU A 482 50.70 45.71 -43.55
CA GLU A 482 49.86 45.53 -42.36
C GLU A 482 48.99 46.76 -42.04
N TRP A 483 48.91 47.76 -42.94
CA TRP A 483 48.25 49.03 -42.68
C TRP A 483 46.74 48.88 -42.37
N GLY A 484 46.34 49.29 -41.17
CA GLY A 484 44.97 49.15 -40.68
C GLY A 484 44.91 48.74 -39.21
N PRO A 485 43.71 48.46 -38.69
CA PRO A 485 43.56 47.93 -37.35
C PRO A 485 44.26 46.58 -37.21
N CYS A 486 44.98 46.43 -36.11
CA CYS A 486 45.19 45.14 -35.48
C CYS A 486 43.87 44.75 -34.78
#